data_AF-A0A7J7ENA1-F1
#
_entry.id   AF-A0A7J7ENA1-F1
#
_cell.length_a   1.000
_cell.length_b   1.000
_cell.length_c   1.000
_cell.angle_alpha   90.00
_cell.angle_beta   90.00
_cell.angle_gamma   90.00
#
_symmetry.space_group_name_H-M   'P 1'
#
loop_
_entity.id
_entity.type
_entity.pdbx_description
1 polymer ?
#
loop_
_entity_poly.entity_id
_entity_poly.type
_entity_poly.pdbx_seq_one_letter_code
_entity_poly.pdbx_strand_id
1 'polypeptide(L)'
;MLRMVSAVLQFGNIVLKKERNHDQASMPDNTAAQKLCRLLGLGVTDFSRALLTPRIKVGRDYVQKAQTKEQVGGAGGRRGRGEPGTRVLGP
;
A
#
# COMPACT_ATOMS: atom_id res chain seq x y z
N MET A 1 -9.12 23.31 -6.90
CA MET A 1 -8.71 23.05 -5.50
C MET A 1 -9.58 21.99 -4.79
N LEU A 2 -10.90 21.95 -4.97
CA LEU A 2 -11.79 20.99 -4.27
C LEU A 2 -11.48 19.50 -4.53
N ARG A 3 -10.84 19.17 -5.67
CA ARG A 3 -10.43 17.80 -6.03
C ARG A 3 -9.44 17.20 -5.02
N MET A 4 -8.52 18.00 -4.48
CA MET A 4 -7.55 17.53 -3.49
C MET A 4 -8.21 17.23 -2.14
N VAL A 5 -9.15 18.07 -1.70
CA VAL A 5 -9.91 17.83 -0.46
C VAL A 5 -10.72 16.54 -0.57
N SER A 6 -11.39 16.34 -1.72
CA SER A 6 -12.11 15.09 -1.99
C SER A 6 -11.19 13.87 -2.04
N ALA A 7 -9.98 14.02 -2.60
CA ALA A 7 -8.98 12.95 -2.62
C ALA A 7 -8.52 12.57 -1.20
N VAL A 8 -8.22 13.54 -0.34
CA VAL A 8 -7.85 13.28 1.08
C VAL A 8 -8.97 12.55 1.82
N LEU A 9 -10.22 12.96 1.61
CA LEU A 9 -11.37 12.28 2.23
C LEU A 9 -11.51 10.84 1.72
N GLN A 10 -11.26 10.62 0.43
CA GLN A 10 -11.36 9.31 -0.19
C GLN A 10 -10.28 8.32 0.30
N PHE A 11 -9.11 8.81 0.73
CA PHE A 11 -8.10 7.99 1.42
C PHE A 11 -8.62 7.38 2.71
N GLY A 12 -9.41 8.11 3.50
CA GLY A 12 -9.98 7.62 4.76
C GLY A 12 -11.04 6.51 4.58
N ASN A 13 -11.61 6.39 3.38
CA ASN A 13 -12.60 5.36 3.04
C ASN A 13 -11.95 4.05 2.55
N ILE A 14 -10.61 3.98 2.44
CA ILE A 14 -9.92 2.77 2.01
C ILE A 14 -9.87 1.78 3.18
N VAL A 15 -10.52 0.62 3.02
CA VAL A 15 -10.54 -0.43 4.03
C VAL A 15 -9.47 -1.47 3.73
N LEU A 16 -8.53 -1.61 4.66
CA LEU A 16 -7.48 -2.62 4.62
C LEU A 16 -7.82 -3.76 5.57
N LYS A 17 -7.71 -4.99 5.07
CA LYS A 17 -7.87 -6.21 5.87
C LYS A 17 -6.58 -6.98 5.91
N LYS A 18 -6.30 -7.60 7.05
CA LYS A 18 -5.25 -8.61 7.16
C LYS A 18 -5.70 -9.88 6.44
N GLU A 19 -4.80 -10.49 5.69
CA GLU A 19 -5.04 -11.76 5.01
C GLU A 19 -5.17 -12.91 6.03
N ARG A 20 -5.92 -13.97 5.71
CA ARG A 20 -6.20 -15.04 6.69
C ARG A 20 -4.96 -15.85 7.08
N ASN A 21 -4.04 -16.04 6.14
CA ASN A 21 -2.90 -16.93 6.29
C ASN A 21 -1.57 -16.20 6.50
N HIS A 22 -1.54 -14.88 6.29
CA HIS A 22 -0.34 -14.05 6.36
C HIS A 22 -0.67 -12.70 7.01
N ASP A 23 0.30 -12.06 7.66
CA ASP A 23 0.17 -10.69 8.20
C ASP A 23 0.07 -9.61 7.10
N GLN A 24 0.02 -10.01 5.84
CA GLN A 24 -0.08 -9.12 4.69
C GLN A 24 -1.41 -8.36 4.66
N ALA A 25 -1.34 -7.07 4.35
CA ALA A 25 -2.48 -6.23 4.06
C ALA A 25 -3.07 -6.61 2.69
N SER A 26 -4.39 -6.63 2.65
CA SER A 26 -5.20 -6.83 1.45
C SER A 26 -6.25 -5.72 1.37
N MET A 27 -6.63 -5.37 0.14
CA MET A 27 -7.67 -4.40 -0.15
C MET A 27 -8.82 -5.10 -0.90
N PRO A 28 -9.76 -5.73 -0.17
CA PRO A 28 -10.82 -6.52 -0.80
C PRO A 28 -11.84 -5.66 -1.54
N ASP A 29 -12.07 -4.43 -1.08
CA ASP A 29 -12.87 -3.42 -1.78
C ASP A 29 -11.96 -2.28 -2.22
N ASN A 30 -11.83 -2.10 -3.53
CA ASN A 30 -11.01 -1.05 -4.13
C ASN A 30 -11.86 0.11 -4.68
N THR A 31 -13.17 0.16 -4.43
CA THR A 31 -14.07 1.22 -4.91
C THR A 31 -13.58 2.60 -4.46
N ALA A 32 -13.12 2.70 -3.21
CA ALA A 32 -12.52 3.92 -2.67
C ALA A 32 -11.24 4.31 -3.41
N ALA A 33 -10.34 3.34 -3.64
CA ALA A 33 -9.10 3.56 -4.38
C ALA A 33 -9.35 3.95 -5.84
N GLN A 34 -10.38 3.40 -6.49
CA GLN A 34 -10.78 3.78 -7.85
C GLN A 34 -11.20 5.26 -7.93
N LYS A 35 -12.07 5.70 -7.00
CA LYS A 35 -12.50 7.10 -6.91
C LYS A 35 -11.31 8.03 -6.67
N LEU A 36 -10.41 7.64 -5.76
CA LEU A 36 -9.18 8.38 -5.47
C LEU A 36 -8.29 8.51 -6.70
N CYS A 37 -8.03 7.41 -7.38
CA CYS A 37 -7.19 7.36 -8.58
C CYS A 37 -7.78 8.21 -9.71
N ARG A 38 -9.11 8.23 -9.87
CA ARG A 38 -9.79 9.11 -10.84
C ARG A 38 -9.60 10.60 -10.53
N LEU A 39 -9.54 10.96 -9.25
CA LEU A 39 -9.30 12.34 -8.82
C LEU A 39 -7.84 12.76 -8.99
N LEU A 40 -6.90 11.82 -8.78
CA LEU A 40 -5.45 12.07 -8.84
C LEU A 40 -4.82 11.77 -10.21
N GLY A 41 -5.57 11.17 -11.15
CA GLY A 41 -5.05 10.75 -12.46
C GLY A 41 -4.09 9.57 -12.39
N LEU A 42 -4.27 8.67 -11.42
CA LEU A 42 -3.41 7.50 -11.18
C LEU A 42 -4.06 6.21 -11.71
N GLY A 43 -3.22 5.21 -12.00
CA GLY A 43 -3.68 3.84 -12.26
C GLY A 43 -4.04 3.12 -10.95
N VAL A 44 -5.23 2.53 -10.88
CA VAL A 44 -5.71 1.82 -9.67
C VAL A 44 -4.82 0.64 -9.30
N THR A 45 -4.38 -0.14 -10.29
CA THR A 45 -3.52 -1.30 -10.08
C THR A 45 -2.15 -0.90 -9.55
N ASP A 46 -1.55 0.15 -10.09
CA ASP A 46 -0.24 0.64 -9.64
C ASP A 46 -0.34 1.27 -8.25
N PHE A 47 -1.42 2.00 -7.98
CA PHE A 47 -1.70 2.54 -6.65
C PHE A 47 -1.86 1.42 -5.61
N SER A 48 -2.66 0.39 -5.90
CA SER A 48 -2.85 -0.75 -4.99
C SER A 48 -1.55 -1.52 -4.75
N ARG A 49 -0.73 -1.72 -5.78
CA ARG A 49 0.59 -2.36 -5.63
C ARG A 49 1.56 -1.50 -4.84
N ALA A 50 1.61 -0.19 -5.10
CA ALA A 50 2.46 0.73 -4.35
C ALA A 50 2.07 0.78 -2.87
N LEU A 51 0.79 0.63 -2.54
CA LEU A 51 0.29 0.64 -1.18
C LEU A 51 0.53 -0.69 -0.44
N LEU A 52 0.28 -1.84 -1.09
CA LEU A 52 0.34 -3.15 -0.44
C LEU A 52 1.71 -3.83 -0.55
N THR A 53 2.42 -3.61 -1.65
CA THR A 53 3.71 -4.23 -1.99
C THR A 53 4.68 -3.21 -2.59
N PRO A 54 5.08 -2.16 -1.84
CA PRO A 54 6.01 -1.14 -2.34
C PRO A 54 7.35 -1.74 -2.78
N ARG A 55 7.87 -1.20 -3.88
CA ARG A 55 9.25 -1.41 -4.32
C ARG A 55 10.16 -0.40 -3.63
N ILE A 56 11.01 -0.89 -2.75
CA ILE A 56 11.92 -0.07 -1.94
C ILE A 56 13.34 -0.24 -2.48
N LYS A 57 14.03 0.87 -2.72
CA LYS A 57 15.45 0.85 -3.07
C LYS A 57 16.28 0.66 -1.80
N VAL A 58 17.15 -0.34 -1.78
CA VAL A 58 18.06 -0.63 -0.68
C VAL A 58 19.47 -0.77 -1.25
N GLY A 59 20.32 0.24 -1.02
CA GLY A 59 21.63 0.30 -1.67
C GLY A 59 21.49 0.40 -3.20
N ARG A 60 21.99 -0.60 -3.92
CA ARG A 60 21.92 -0.69 -5.39
C ARG A 60 20.73 -1.50 -5.90
N ASP A 61 20.02 -2.20 -5.02
CA ASP A 61 18.96 -3.15 -5.40
C ASP A 61 17.55 -2.61 -5.10
N TYR A 62 16.56 -3.20 -5.76
CA TYR A 62 15.14 -2.95 -5.48
C TYR A 62 14.48 -4.19 -4.88
N VAL A 63 13.74 -3.95 -3.81
CA VAL A 63 13.15 -5.00 -3.00
C VAL A 63 11.64 -4.80 -2.92
N GLN A 64 10.86 -5.84 -3.21
CA GLN A 64 9.41 -5.81 -2.95
C GLN A 64 9.14 -6.27 -1.53
N LYS A 65 8.42 -5.45 -0.76
CA LYS A 65 7.98 -5.80 0.59
C LYS A 65 6.47 -5.79 0.68
N ALA A 66 5.88 -6.93 1.05
CA ALA A 66 4.50 -6.95 1.53
C ALA A 66 4.40 -6.12 2.82
N GLN A 67 3.39 -5.28 2.93
CA GLN A 67 3.10 -4.49 4.12
C GLN A 67 2.00 -5.15 4.95
N THR A 68 2.05 -4.97 6.28
CA THR A 68 0.95 -5.36 7.18
C THR A 68 -0.12 -4.26 7.24
N LYS A 69 -1.32 -4.60 7.73
CA LYS A 69 -2.41 -3.62 7.89
C LYS A 69 -1.99 -2.43 8.75
N GLU A 70 -1.23 -2.70 9.80
CA GLU A 70 -0.76 -1.71 10.78
C GLU A 70 0.32 -0.79 10.18
N GLN A 71 1.15 -1.32 9.28
CA GLN A 71 2.15 -0.53 8.55
C GLN A 71 1.49 0.43 7.55
N VAL A 72 0.47 -0.02 6.83
CA VAL A 72 -0.24 0.82 5.85
C VAL A 72 -1.19 1.82 6.54
N GLY A 73 -1.84 1.44 7.64
CA GLY A 73 -2.78 2.27 8.39
C GLY A 73 -2.16 3.34 9.30
N GLY A 74 -0.83 3.41 9.39
CA GLY A 74 -0.12 4.47 10.12
C GLY A 74 0.04 4.26 11.64
N ALA A 75 -0.50 3.19 12.21
CA ALA A 75 -0.43 2.92 13.66
C ALA A 75 0.80 2.09 14.11
N GLY A 76 1.66 1.66 13.18
CA GLY A 76 2.82 0.81 13.46
C GLY A 76 4.16 1.42 13.01
N GLY A 77 4.52 2.59 13.52
CA GLY A 77 5.81 3.21 13.26
C GLY A 77 6.97 2.43 13.90
N ARG A 78 7.84 1.86 13.05
CA ARG A 78 9.12 1.17 13.33
C ARG A 78 9.01 -0.31 13.74
N ARG A 79 9.16 -1.20 12.76
CA ARG A 79 9.92 -2.44 12.96
C ARG A 79 10.72 -2.81 11.70
N GLY A 80 11.70 -1.97 11.39
CA GLY A 80 12.74 -2.30 10.43
C GLY A 80 13.79 -3.19 11.09
N ARG A 81 13.61 -4.52 11.03
CA ARG A 81 14.66 -5.56 10.95
C ARG A 81 13.99 -6.94 11.14
N GLY A 82 13.92 -7.73 10.07
CA GLY A 82 13.88 -9.19 10.21
C GLY A 82 12.61 -9.98 9.85
N GLU A 83 11.57 -9.41 9.22
CA GLU A 83 10.40 -10.24 8.85
C GLU A 83 10.54 -10.96 7.50
N PRO A 84 10.24 -12.28 7.45
CA PRO A 84 10.35 -13.12 6.27
C PRO A 84 9.18 -12.88 5.31
N GLY A 85 9.32 -11.89 4.44
CA GLY A 85 8.37 -11.63 3.34
C GLY A 85 8.98 -10.85 2.18
N THR A 86 10.30 -10.70 2.21
CA THR A 86 11.04 -9.81 1.33
C THR A 86 11.47 -10.59 0.09
N ARG A 87 10.67 -10.59 -0.99
CA ARG A 87 11.16 -11.08 -2.28
C ARG A 87 12.07 -9.99 -2.87
N VAL A 88 13.38 -10.25 -2.84
CA VAL A 88 14.34 -9.50 -3.65
C VAL A 88 13.96 -9.80 -5.09
N LEU A 89 13.54 -8.78 -5.85
CA LEU A 89 13.48 -8.95 -7.30
C LEU A 89 14.94 -8.92 -7.76
N GLY A 90 15.49 -10.10 -8.05
CA GLY A 90 16.67 -10.21 -8.88
C GLY A 90 16.39 -9.67 -10.30
N PRO A 91 17.44 -9.46 -11.10
CA PRO A 91 17.32 -8.95 -12.46
C PRO A 91 16.37 -9.79 -13.33
#